data_AF-A0A2G6C4K9-F1
#
_entry.id   AF-A0A2G6C4K9-F1
#
_cell.length_a   1.000
_cell.length_b   1.000
_cell.length_c   1.000
_cell.angle_alpha   90.00
_cell.angle_beta   90.00
_cell.angle_gamma   90.00
#
_symmetry.space_group_name_H-M   'P 1'
#
loop_
_entity.id
_entity.type
_entity.pdbx_description
1 polymer ?
#
loop_
_entity_poly.entity_id
_entity_poly.type
_entity_poly.pdbx_seq_one_letter_code
_entity_poly.pdbx_strand_id
1 'polypeptide(L)'
;MKLIGLSGSNGSGKDTIGHLLRDQFGWCFAGATEMLVAELEKRGLPTDRKHKANLSAEWRRQYGPAVIVDRGVEQFQASGRGGLIVGSLRHPSEADRVHELGGVMLWVDADSRVRYERITTNDRGRVEDKISYEQFVADEQREMYPEGDSATLHTAAVKERADLFIANNGNDIDAFKDHVREVLTAAQLLQ
;
A
#
# COMPACT_ATOMS: atom_id res chain seq x y z
N MET A 1 19.56 3.69 -2.57
CA MET A 1 18.28 4.26 -2.07
C MET A 1 17.74 3.28 -1.05
N LYS A 2 17.24 3.75 0.11
CA LYS A 2 16.43 2.88 0.98
C LYS A 2 15.00 2.87 0.46
N LEU A 3 14.49 1.71 0.05
CA LEU A 3 13.19 1.57 -0.58
C LEU A 3 12.40 0.45 0.11
N ILE A 4 11.17 0.78 0.52
CA ILE A 4 10.19 -0.20 0.98
C ILE A 4 8.97 -0.14 0.06
N GLY A 5 8.65 -1.26 -0.58
CA GLY A 5 7.33 -1.47 -1.17
C GLY A 5 6.37 -1.97 -0.10
N LEU A 6 5.25 -1.30 0.10
CA LEU A 6 4.30 -1.59 1.16
C LEU A 6 3.00 -2.14 0.57
N SER A 7 2.68 -3.38 0.93
CA SER A 7 1.42 -4.06 0.60
C SER A 7 0.81 -4.68 1.85
N GLY A 8 -0.43 -5.16 1.73
CA GLY A 8 -1.15 -5.74 2.83
C GLY A 8 -2.66 -5.68 2.70
N SER A 9 -3.33 -6.57 3.44
CA SER A 9 -4.78 -6.68 3.47
C SER A 9 -5.45 -5.36 3.87
N ASN A 10 -6.69 -5.14 3.42
CA ASN A 10 -7.43 -3.93 3.78
C ASN A 10 -7.74 -3.94 5.29
N GLY A 11 -7.51 -2.81 5.96
CA GLY A 11 -7.66 -2.70 7.42
C GLY A 11 -6.47 -3.20 8.25
N SER A 12 -5.37 -3.65 7.63
CA SER A 12 -4.19 -4.17 8.35
C SER A 12 -3.36 -3.11 9.08
N GLY A 13 -3.54 -1.83 8.76
CA GLY A 13 -2.75 -0.74 9.35
C GLY A 13 -1.48 -0.38 8.58
N LYS A 14 -1.33 -0.85 7.33
CA LYS A 14 -0.21 -0.50 6.44
C LYS A 14 0.06 1.01 6.35
N ASP A 15 -0.97 1.84 6.24
CA ASP A 15 -0.81 3.31 6.14
C ASP A 15 -0.12 3.89 7.39
N THR A 16 -0.31 3.28 8.56
CA THR A 16 0.37 3.68 9.80
C THR A 16 1.88 3.54 9.68
N ILE A 17 2.38 2.55 8.94
CA ILE A 17 3.82 2.37 8.67
C ILE A 17 4.33 3.48 7.75
N GLY A 18 3.59 3.80 6.68
CA GLY A 18 3.92 4.91 5.77
C GLY A 18 4.04 6.24 6.52
N HIS A 19 3.05 6.54 7.38
CA HIS A 19 3.07 7.73 8.22
C HIS A 19 4.20 7.71 9.25
N LEU A 20 4.45 6.59 9.93
CA LEU A 20 5.55 6.44 10.87
C LEU A 20 6.90 6.81 10.23
N LEU A 21 7.20 6.25 9.06
CA LEU A 21 8.46 6.52 8.35
C LEU A 21 8.56 7.96 7.85
N ARG A 22 7.45 8.53 7.36
CA ARG A 22 7.40 9.93 6.94
C ARG A 22 7.65 10.88 8.11
N ASP A 23 6.95 10.66 9.21
CA ASP A 23 6.83 11.63 10.31
C ASP A 23 8.00 11.52 11.29
N GLN A 24 8.54 10.32 11.53
CA GLN A 24 9.62 10.10 12.50
C GLN A 24 11.00 9.92 11.86
N PHE A 25 11.06 9.43 10.61
CA PHE A 25 12.34 9.12 9.94
C PHE A 25 12.61 10.00 8.72
N GLY A 26 11.70 10.92 8.38
CA GLY A 26 11.87 11.83 7.27
C GLY A 26 11.81 11.16 5.89
N TRP A 27 11.25 9.95 5.78
CA TRP A 27 11.12 9.25 4.50
C TRP A 27 10.08 9.91 3.58
N CYS A 28 10.24 9.71 2.28
CA CYS A 28 9.22 10.03 1.30
C CYS A 28 8.16 8.94 1.32
N PHE A 29 6.92 9.29 1.67
CA PHE A 29 5.80 8.37 1.52
C PHE A 29 5.05 8.69 0.21
N ALA A 30 5.18 7.80 -0.75
CA ALA A 30 4.49 7.85 -2.03
C ALA A 30 3.32 6.86 -2.02
N GLY A 31 2.18 7.29 -1.49
CA GLY A 31 0.97 6.48 -1.50
C GLY A 31 0.28 6.53 -2.86
N ALA A 32 -0.13 5.36 -3.39
CA ALA A 32 -0.79 5.27 -4.70
C ALA A 32 -2.05 6.14 -4.78
N THR A 33 -2.85 6.20 -3.70
CA THR A 33 -4.09 6.99 -3.68
C THR A 33 -3.78 8.48 -3.78
N GLU A 34 -2.81 8.96 -3.01
CA GLU A 34 -2.39 10.35 -2.96
C GLU A 34 -1.83 10.81 -4.31
N MET A 35 -1.00 9.97 -4.96
CA MET A 35 -0.48 10.25 -6.29
C MET A 35 -1.60 10.33 -7.35
N LEU A 36 -2.58 9.41 -7.29
CA LEU A 36 -3.73 9.44 -8.21
C LEU A 36 -4.62 10.65 -7.97
N VAL A 37 -4.86 11.02 -6.71
CA VAL A 37 -5.64 12.22 -6.36
C VAL A 37 -4.95 13.48 -6.88
N ALA A 38 -3.65 13.64 -6.62
CA ALA A 38 -2.90 14.80 -7.09
C ALA A 38 -2.93 14.94 -8.62
N GLU A 39 -2.82 13.83 -9.35
CA GLU A 39 -2.92 13.84 -10.81
C GLU A 39 -4.34 14.16 -11.30
N LEU A 40 -5.38 13.62 -10.67
CA LEU A 40 -6.78 13.94 -11.03
C LEU A 40 -7.09 15.42 -10.79
N GLU A 41 -6.64 15.98 -9.67
CA GLU A 41 -6.80 17.40 -9.35
C GLU A 41 -6.07 18.28 -10.37
N LYS A 42 -4.84 17.91 -10.74
CA LYS A 42 -4.07 18.59 -11.80
C LYS A 42 -4.79 18.56 -13.14
N ARG A 43 -5.55 17.49 -13.43
CA ARG A 43 -6.38 17.34 -14.64
C ARG A 43 -7.76 18.00 -14.53
N GLY A 44 -8.12 18.56 -13.37
CA GLY A 44 -9.46 19.11 -13.12
C GLY A 44 -10.57 18.05 -13.12
N LEU A 45 -10.25 16.80 -12.78
CA LEU A 45 -11.18 15.68 -12.76
C LEU A 45 -11.63 15.33 -11.33
N PRO A 46 -12.83 14.72 -11.16
CA PRO A 46 -13.28 14.23 -9.86
C PRO A 46 -12.32 13.19 -9.25
N THR A 47 -12.17 13.19 -7.93
CA THR A 47 -11.26 12.30 -7.18
C THR A 47 -11.98 11.07 -6.60
N ASP A 48 -13.17 10.76 -7.13
CA ASP A 48 -13.97 9.61 -6.71
C ASP A 48 -13.30 8.27 -7.09
N ARG A 49 -13.87 7.16 -6.57
CA ARG A 49 -13.32 5.81 -6.76
C ARG A 49 -13.22 5.41 -8.24
N LYS A 50 -14.22 5.79 -9.06
CA LYS A 50 -14.26 5.43 -10.49
C LYS A 50 -13.14 6.13 -11.25
N HIS A 51 -12.94 7.41 -11.01
CA HIS A 51 -11.87 8.18 -11.66
C HIS A 51 -10.47 7.70 -11.24
N LYS A 52 -10.27 7.40 -9.96
CA LYS A 52 -9.02 6.80 -9.48
C LYS A 52 -8.74 5.45 -10.13
N ALA A 53 -9.74 4.57 -10.21
CA ALA A 53 -9.59 3.27 -10.86
C ALA A 53 -9.25 3.42 -12.35
N ASN A 54 -9.94 4.32 -13.06
CA ASN A 54 -9.68 4.59 -14.47
C ASN A 54 -8.27 5.13 -14.71
N LEU A 55 -7.82 6.10 -13.91
CA LEU A 55 -6.47 6.67 -14.02
C LEU A 55 -5.39 5.63 -13.68
N SER A 56 -5.62 4.83 -12.64
CA SER A 56 -4.74 3.73 -12.23
C SER A 56 -4.57 2.70 -13.36
N ALA A 57 -5.66 2.38 -14.08
CA ALA A 57 -5.62 1.50 -15.25
C ALA A 57 -4.98 2.18 -16.47
N GLU A 58 -5.24 3.47 -16.69
CA GLU A 58 -4.59 4.27 -17.75
C GLU A 58 -3.07 4.28 -17.58
N TRP A 59 -2.59 4.60 -16.37
CA TRP A 59 -1.17 4.64 -16.07
C TRP A 59 -0.51 3.28 -16.33
N ARG A 60 -1.14 2.17 -15.92
CA ARG A 60 -0.59 0.84 -16.18
C ARG A 60 -0.52 0.49 -17.66
N ARG A 61 -1.53 0.88 -18.44
CA ARG A 61 -1.51 0.66 -19.90
C ARG A 61 -0.46 1.49 -20.61
N GLN A 62 -0.22 2.73 -20.16
CA GLN A 62 0.70 3.66 -20.83
C GLN A 62 2.16 3.47 -20.42
N TYR A 63 2.41 3.28 -19.12
CA TYR A 63 3.76 3.31 -18.53
C TYR A 63 4.20 1.95 -18.00
N GLY A 64 3.34 0.94 -18.07
CA GLY A 64 3.60 -0.40 -17.60
C GLY A 64 3.05 -0.68 -16.20
N PRO A 65 2.96 -1.98 -15.83
CA PRO A 65 2.27 -2.42 -14.62
C PRO A 65 2.93 -1.97 -13.31
N ALA A 66 4.21 -1.57 -13.35
CA ALA A 66 4.97 -1.11 -12.19
C ALA A 66 4.96 0.43 -11.98
N VAL A 67 4.20 1.17 -12.78
CA VAL A 67 4.18 2.64 -12.82
C VAL A 67 4.02 3.32 -11.45
N ILE A 68 3.30 2.71 -10.51
CA ILE A 68 3.13 3.28 -9.16
C ILE A 68 4.48 3.37 -8.43
N VAL A 69 5.35 2.38 -8.59
CA VAL A 69 6.69 2.39 -8.01
C VAL A 69 7.54 3.45 -8.70
N ASP A 70 7.52 3.50 -10.03
CA ASP A 70 8.32 4.47 -10.80
C ASP A 70 7.94 5.92 -10.46
N ARG A 71 6.64 6.22 -10.33
CA ARG A 71 6.14 7.53 -9.85
C ARG A 71 6.61 7.85 -8.43
N GLY A 72 6.62 6.86 -7.55
CA GLY A 72 7.15 7.02 -6.20
C GLY A 72 8.65 7.35 -6.19
N VAL A 73 9.42 6.75 -7.10
CA VAL A 73 10.85 7.05 -7.28
C VAL A 73 11.05 8.48 -7.80
N GLU A 74 10.26 8.93 -8.77
CA GLU A 74 10.29 10.32 -9.25
C GLU A 74 10.02 11.31 -8.10
N GLN A 75 8.99 11.05 -7.30
CA GLN A 75 8.66 11.88 -6.13
C GLN A 75 9.79 11.88 -5.09
N PHE A 76 10.41 10.73 -4.84
CA PHE A 76 11.54 10.61 -3.92
C PHE A 76 12.75 11.43 -4.38
N GLN A 77 13.13 11.31 -5.67
CA GLN A 77 14.27 12.03 -6.24
C GLN A 77 14.10 13.55 -6.14
N ALA A 78 12.87 14.06 -6.27
CA ALA A 78 12.55 15.47 -6.08
C ALA A 78 12.51 15.92 -4.61
N SER A 79 12.43 14.99 -3.66
CA SER A 79 12.18 15.30 -2.24
C SER A 79 13.43 15.53 -1.39
N GLY A 80 14.60 15.03 -1.81
CA GLY A 80 15.83 15.07 -1.00
C GLY A 80 15.79 14.26 0.31
N ARG A 81 14.84 13.32 0.44
CA ARG A 81 14.61 12.53 1.67
C ARG A 81 15.54 11.32 1.80
N GLY A 82 15.63 10.76 3.01
CA GLY A 82 16.56 9.66 3.34
C GLY A 82 16.12 8.25 2.91
N GLY A 83 14.85 8.07 2.54
CA GLY A 83 14.31 6.80 2.05
C GLY A 83 12.94 6.99 1.40
N LEU A 84 12.47 5.97 0.69
CA LEU A 84 11.19 5.93 -0.01
C LEU A 84 10.37 4.75 0.50
N ILE A 85 9.10 5.00 0.82
CA ILE A 85 8.08 3.98 1.01
C ILE A 85 6.97 4.20 0.00
N VAL A 86 6.70 3.19 -0.84
CA VAL A 86 5.63 3.21 -1.84
C VAL A 86 4.47 2.39 -1.33
N GLY A 87 3.31 3.02 -1.14
CA GLY A 87 2.15 2.43 -0.48
C GLY A 87 1.15 1.79 -1.42
N SER A 88 0.46 0.75 -0.92
CA SER A 88 -0.68 0.10 -1.55
C SER A 88 -0.35 -0.58 -2.89
N LEU A 89 0.80 -1.26 -2.95
CA LEU A 89 1.17 -2.08 -4.12
C LEU A 89 0.27 -3.32 -4.19
N ARG A 90 -0.32 -3.58 -5.35
CA ARG A 90 -1.31 -4.64 -5.58
C ARG A 90 -1.07 -5.41 -6.88
N HIS A 91 -0.01 -5.11 -7.62
CA HIS A 91 0.37 -5.82 -8.84
C HIS A 91 1.74 -6.51 -8.66
N PRO A 92 1.92 -7.77 -9.07
CA PRO A 92 3.19 -8.49 -8.90
C PRO A 92 4.39 -7.74 -9.51
N SER A 93 4.24 -7.13 -10.68
CA SER A 93 5.29 -6.31 -11.29
C SER A 93 5.71 -5.10 -10.46
N GLU A 94 4.86 -4.59 -9.56
CA GLU A 94 5.27 -3.53 -8.62
C GLU A 94 6.25 -4.10 -7.57
N ALA A 95 6.01 -5.32 -7.09
CA ALA A 95 6.94 -6.00 -6.19
C ALA A 95 8.25 -6.35 -6.90
N ASP A 96 8.16 -6.91 -8.12
CA ASP A 96 9.35 -7.19 -8.95
C ASP A 96 10.18 -5.91 -9.14
N ARG A 97 9.51 -4.79 -9.44
CA ARG A 97 10.16 -3.49 -9.61
C ARG A 97 10.82 -2.96 -8.33
N VAL A 98 10.20 -3.16 -7.17
CA VAL A 98 10.82 -2.82 -5.88
C VAL A 98 12.12 -3.59 -5.68
N HIS A 99 12.12 -4.89 -5.98
CA HIS A 99 13.32 -5.73 -5.88
C HIS A 99 14.40 -5.36 -6.89
N GLU A 100 14.03 -5.07 -8.15
CA GLU A 100 14.97 -4.58 -9.18
C GLU A 100 15.72 -3.32 -8.74
N LEU A 101 15.07 -2.46 -7.96
CA LEU A 101 15.64 -1.23 -7.42
C LEU A 101 16.42 -1.46 -6.10
N GLY A 102 16.58 -2.72 -5.69
CA GLY A 102 17.24 -3.11 -4.43
C GLY A 102 16.43 -2.79 -3.18
N GLY A 103 15.10 -2.61 -3.32
CA GLY A 103 14.18 -2.39 -2.22
C GLY A 103 13.67 -3.68 -1.58
N VAL A 104 12.91 -3.51 -0.50
CA VAL A 104 12.31 -4.61 0.28
C VAL A 104 10.79 -4.52 0.18
N MET A 105 10.13 -5.64 -0.08
CA MET A 105 8.68 -5.77 -0.04
C MET A 105 8.21 -6.15 1.37
N LEU A 106 7.41 -5.27 1.97
CA LEU A 106 6.79 -5.45 3.28
C LEU A 106 5.30 -5.74 3.14
N TRP A 107 4.88 -6.89 3.66
CA TRP A 107 3.48 -7.28 3.78
C TRP A 107 2.96 -7.05 5.20
N VAL A 108 1.85 -6.32 5.31
CA VAL A 108 1.16 -6.08 6.59
C VAL A 108 -0.18 -6.77 6.59
N ASP A 109 -0.42 -7.61 7.60
CA ASP A 109 -1.66 -8.37 7.74
C ASP A 109 -2.25 -8.24 9.14
N ALA A 110 -3.51 -8.63 9.28
CA ALA A 110 -4.16 -8.81 10.56
C ALA A 110 -5.33 -9.80 10.39
N ASP A 111 -5.79 -10.37 11.51
CA ASP A 111 -6.96 -11.23 11.50
C ASP A 111 -8.15 -10.53 10.83
N SER A 112 -8.86 -11.27 9.98
CA SER A 112 -9.97 -10.73 9.19
C SER A 112 -11.08 -10.09 10.03
N ARG A 113 -11.37 -10.63 11.23
CA ARG A 113 -12.35 -10.02 12.15
C ARG A 113 -11.84 -8.70 12.69
N VAL A 114 -10.58 -8.65 13.12
CA VAL A 114 -9.93 -7.41 13.59
C VAL A 114 -9.95 -6.33 12.51
N ARG A 115 -9.65 -6.70 11.25
CA ARG A 115 -9.67 -5.76 10.12
C ARG A 115 -11.07 -5.27 9.79
N TYR A 116 -12.05 -6.17 9.81
CA TYR A 116 -13.46 -5.83 9.59
C TYR A 116 -13.97 -4.85 10.65
N GLU A 117 -13.70 -5.13 11.93
CA GLU A 117 -14.03 -4.23 13.04
C GLU A 117 -13.41 -2.85 12.79
N ARG A 118 -12.11 -2.77 12.50
CA ARG A 118 -11.44 -1.48 12.21
C ARG A 118 -12.08 -0.72 11.05
N ILE A 119 -12.49 -1.38 9.98
CA ILE A 119 -13.07 -0.70 8.82
C ILE A 119 -14.46 -0.17 9.16
N THR A 120 -15.27 -0.97 9.84
CA THR A 120 -16.65 -0.63 10.19
C THR A 120 -16.76 0.37 11.34
N THR A 121 -15.82 0.37 12.29
CA THR A 121 -15.85 1.31 13.43
C THR A 121 -15.22 2.66 13.12
N ASN A 122 -14.29 2.74 12.17
CA ASN A 122 -13.57 3.99 11.86
C ASN A 122 -14.33 4.94 10.93
N ASP A 123 -15.62 4.71 10.68
CA ASP A 123 -16.55 5.45 9.80
C ASP A 123 -15.85 6.52 8.93
N ARG A 124 -15.15 6.05 7.89
CA ARG A 124 -14.39 6.93 6.98
C ARG A 124 -15.34 7.57 5.95
N GLY A 125 -16.66 7.46 6.15
CA GLY A 125 -17.69 7.91 5.23
C GLY A 125 -17.71 7.15 3.91
N ARG A 126 -17.05 5.97 3.82
CA ARG A 126 -17.01 5.18 2.59
C ARG A 126 -18.20 4.21 2.57
N VAL A 127 -18.80 4.00 1.40
CA VAL A 127 -19.89 3.03 1.20
C VAL A 127 -19.48 1.62 1.63
N GLU A 128 -18.19 1.31 1.53
CA GLU A 128 -17.56 0.05 1.95
C GLU A 128 -17.55 -0.16 3.47
N ASP A 129 -17.70 0.89 4.28
CA ASP A 129 -17.70 0.79 5.75
C ASP A 129 -19.03 0.23 6.30
N LYS A 130 -20.00 -0.08 5.42
CA LYS A 130 -21.35 -0.60 5.74
C LYS A 130 -21.64 -1.99 5.17
N ILE A 131 -20.60 -2.77 4.86
CA ILE A 131 -20.76 -4.13 4.30
C ILE A 131 -20.81 -5.18 5.42
N SER A 132 -21.43 -6.33 5.15
CA SER A 132 -21.37 -7.47 6.08
C SER A 132 -19.97 -8.08 6.13
N TYR A 133 -19.68 -8.84 7.18
CA TYR A 133 -18.41 -9.54 7.30
C TYR A 133 -18.17 -10.52 6.13
N GLU A 134 -19.22 -11.20 5.68
CA GLU A 134 -19.17 -12.13 4.55
C GLU A 134 -18.83 -11.40 3.25
N GLN A 135 -19.44 -10.23 3.03
CA GLN A 135 -19.15 -9.38 1.88
C GLN A 135 -17.71 -8.87 1.92
N PHE A 136 -17.23 -8.46 3.10
CA PHE A 136 -15.84 -8.04 3.31
C PHE A 136 -14.83 -9.14 2.95
N VAL A 137 -15.06 -10.37 3.42
CA VAL A 137 -14.22 -11.52 3.09
C VAL A 137 -14.29 -11.84 1.60
N ALA A 138 -15.47 -11.75 0.98
CA ALA A 138 -15.63 -11.99 -0.46
C ALA A 138 -14.94 -10.91 -1.32
N ASP A 139 -14.99 -9.64 -0.90
CA ASP A 139 -14.26 -8.54 -1.53
C ASP A 139 -12.75 -8.76 -1.45
N GLU A 140 -12.24 -9.18 -0.28
CA GLU A 140 -10.83 -9.51 -0.12
C GLU A 140 -10.39 -10.67 -1.01
N GLN A 141 -11.19 -11.75 -1.09
CA GLN A 141 -10.85 -12.89 -1.96
C GLN A 141 -10.74 -12.46 -3.43
N ARG A 142 -11.62 -11.56 -3.89
CA ARG A 142 -11.56 -10.99 -5.23
C ARG A 142 -10.33 -10.11 -5.46
N GLU A 143 -9.84 -9.40 -4.43
CA GLU A 143 -8.59 -8.62 -4.53
C GLU A 143 -7.33 -9.50 -4.48
N MET A 144 -7.39 -10.63 -3.77
CA MET A 144 -6.27 -11.56 -3.64
C MET A 144 -6.09 -12.40 -4.91
N TYR A 145 -7.20 -12.91 -5.44
CA TYR A 145 -7.25 -13.81 -6.61
C TYR A 145 -8.24 -13.29 -7.65
N PRO A 146 -7.97 -12.15 -8.29
CA PRO A 146 -8.81 -11.66 -9.37
C PRO A 146 -8.78 -12.59 -10.59
N GLU A 147 -9.84 -12.52 -11.38
CA GLU A 147 -9.85 -12.99 -12.77
C GLU A 147 -9.56 -11.80 -13.69
N GLY A 148 -8.64 -11.95 -14.64
CA GLY A 148 -8.34 -10.89 -15.60
C GLY A 148 -7.03 -11.07 -16.37
N ASP A 149 -6.63 -10.02 -17.08
CA ASP A 149 -5.40 -9.99 -17.88
C ASP A 149 -4.16 -9.60 -17.05
N SER A 150 -3.01 -9.45 -17.71
CA SER A 150 -1.73 -9.11 -17.09
C SER A 150 -1.67 -7.72 -16.45
N ALA A 151 -2.70 -6.88 -16.53
CA ALA A 151 -2.78 -5.60 -15.83
C ALA A 151 -3.63 -5.68 -14.54
N THR A 152 -4.17 -6.86 -14.25
CA THR A 152 -5.10 -7.08 -13.14
C THR A 152 -4.37 -7.15 -11.81
N LEU A 153 -4.93 -6.48 -10.79
CA LEU A 153 -4.33 -6.38 -9.46
C LEU A 153 -4.40 -7.70 -8.69
N HIS A 154 -3.32 -8.46 -8.66
CA HIS A 154 -3.24 -9.77 -8.03
C HIS A 154 -2.48 -9.70 -6.69
N THR A 155 -3.19 -9.37 -5.62
CA THR A 155 -2.58 -9.05 -4.32
C THR A 155 -1.91 -10.27 -3.67
N ALA A 156 -2.41 -11.49 -3.90
CA ALA A 156 -1.76 -12.71 -3.42
C ALA A 156 -0.36 -12.90 -4.03
N ALA A 157 -0.18 -12.61 -5.31
CA ALA A 157 1.15 -12.69 -5.94
C ALA A 157 2.12 -11.62 -5.42
N VAL A 158 1.62 -10.49 -4.91
CA VAL A 158 2.45 -9.51 -4.20
C VAL A 158 2.87 -10.06 -2.84
N LYS A 159 1.95 -10.71 -2.11
CA LYS A 159 2.24 -11.38 -0.83
C LYS A 159 3.32 -12.45 -0.98
N GLU A 160 3.27 -13.25 -2.05
CA GLU A 160 4.28 -14.27 -2.36
C GLU A 160 5.67 -13.69 -2.63
N ARG A 161 5.76 -12.41 -3.03
CA ARG A 161 7.00 -11.68 -3.26
C ARG A 161 7.43 -10.83 -2.06
N ALA A 162 6.74 -10.92 -0.92
CA ALA A 162 7.12 -10.15 0.26
C ALA A 162 8.32 -10.77 0.97
N ASP A 163 9.26 -9.92 1.39
CA ASP A 163 10.45 -10.30 2.13
C ASP A 163 10.21 -10.24 3.65
N LEU A 164 9.39 -9.29 4.08
CA LEU A 164 9.05 -9.06 5.48
C LEU A 164 7.54 -9.14 5.68
N PHE A 165 7.16 -9.71 6.81
CA PHE A 165 5.76 -9.85 7.22
C PHE A 165 5.57 -9.26 8.61
N ILE A 166 4.56 -8.39 8.75
CA ILE A 166 4.16 -7.81 10.03
C ILE A 166 2.69 -8.13 10.28
N ALA A 167 2.41 -8.73 11.43
CA ALA A 167 1.05 -8.97 11.89
C ALA A 167 0.61 -7.87 12.86
N ASN A 168 -0.57 -7.29 12.62
CA ASN A 168 -1.14 -6.22 13.42
C ASN A 168 -2.48 -6.65 14.04
N ASN A 169 -2.44 -7.63 14.95
CA ASN A 169 -3.64 -8.16 15.60
C ASN A 169 -4.03 -7.39 16.88
N GLY A 170 -3.16 -6.52 17.40
CA GLY A 170 -3.41 -5.72 18.60
C GLY A 170 -4.33 -4.52 18.34
N ASN A 171 -4.71 -3.83 19.41
CA ASN A 171 -5.50 -2.60 19.38
C ASN A 171 -4.72 -1.36 19.87
N ASP A 172 -3.43 -1.52 20.18
CA ASP A 172 -2.54 -0.45 20.62
C ASP A 172 -1.68 0.01 19.43
N ILE A 173 -1.89 1.26 19.01
CA ILE A 173 -1.19 1.86 17.88
C ILE A 173 0.30 2.12 18.17
N ASP A 174 0.66 2.42 19.40
CA ASP A 174 2.04 2.73 19.75
C ASP A 174 2.85 1.45 19.93
N ALA A 175 2.27 0.41 20.53
CA ALA A 175 2.86 -0.94 20.52
C ALA A 175 3.06 -1.45 19.08
N PHE A 176 2.12 -1.18 18.17
CA PHE A 176 2.30 -1.53 16.76
C PHE A 176 3.45 -0.76 16.10
N LYS A 177 3.58 0.55 16.34
CA LYS A 177 4.71 1.33 15.83
C LYS A 177 6.04 0.85 16.39
N ASP A 178 6.10 0.51 17.67
CA ASP A 178 7.29 -0.05 18.32
C ASP A 178 7.72 -1.35 17.64
N HIS A 179 6.79 -2.28 17.45
CA HIS A 179 7.05 -3.53 16.75
C HIS A 179 7.52 -3.30 15.30
N VAL A 180 6.92 -2.35 14.58
CA VAL A 180 7.38 -1.97 13.23
C VAL A 180 8.83 -1.46 13.26
N ARG A 181 9.20 -0.61 14.23
CA ARG A 181 10.59 -0.14 14.35
C ARG A 181 11.56 -1.29 14.61
N GLU A 182 11.20 -2.23 15.48
CA GLU A 182 12.02 -3.41 15.77
C GLU A 182 12.28 -4.23 14.50
N VAL A 183 11.22 -4.57 13.75
CA VAL A 183 11.32 -5.35 12.51
C VAL A 183 12.19 -4.63 11.48
N LEU A 184 11.94 -3.34 11.26
CA LEU A 184 12.69 -2.58 10.25
C LEU A 184 14.16 -2.32 10.66
N THR A 185 14.45 -2.23 11.97
CA THR A 185 15.82 -2.14 12.48
C THR A 185 16.56 -3.45 12.31
N ALA A 186 15.92 -4.58 12.63
CA ALA A 186 16.49 -5.92 12.43
C ALA A 186 16.79 -6.18 10.94
N ALA A 187 15.96 -5.66 10.04
CA ALA A 187 16.17 -5.69 8.59
C ALA A 187 17.15 -4.61 8.07
N GLN A 188 17.80 -3.83 8.94
CA GLN A 188 18.76 -2.78 8.60
C GLN A 188 18.18 -1.65 7.71
N LEU A 189 16.85 -1.48 7.71
CA LEU A 189 16.16 -0.43 6.97
C LEU A 189 16.17 0.88 7.76
N LEU A 190 16.09 0.81 9.09
CA LEU A 190 16.24 1.95 10.00
C LEU A 190 17.65 1.99 10.60
N GLN A 191 18.16 3.20 10.83
CA GLN A 191 19.39 3.48 11.56
C GLN A 191 19.04 4.29 12.80
#